data_AF-A0A966IWR1-F1
#
_entry.id   AF-A0A966IWR1-F1
#
_cell.length_a   1.000
_cell.length_b   1.000
_cell.length_c   1.000
_cell.angle_alpha   90.00
_cell.angle_beta   90.00
_cell.angle_gamma   90.00
#
_symmetry.space_group_name_H-M   'P 1'
#
loop_
_entity.id
_entity.type
_entity.pdbx_description
1 polymer ?
#
loop_
_entity_poly.entity_id
_entity_poly.type
_entity_poly.pdbx_seq_one_letter_code
_entity_poly.pdbx_strand_id
1 'polypeptide(L)'
;AELVELKECNTAEDPVRPELDNNFRTSYGRRIYGVKYKGEIHAVMCFAYTNQIPKNVDELDKFSHDAFLQSAMRDQNVGQIAIAYTVWSKKKGGGKLIVKEVFKKIKISNHLNRLITLSPLTEMATQFHSKNGAKLLQINDETQNFEYQVLK
;
A
#
# COMPACT_ATOMS: atom_id res chain seq x y z
N ALA A 1 4.89 1.79 18.82
CA ALA A 1 5.39 2.05 17.47
C ALA A 1 4.42 3.00 16.82
N GLU A 2 4.92 3.98 16.09
CA GLU A 2 4.12 5.09 15.57
C GLU A 2 4.08 5.01 14.06
N LEU A 3 2.89 5.11 13.46
CA LEU A 3 2.75 5.22 12.01
C LEU A 3 2.93 6.68 11.61
N VAL A 4 3.93 6.96 10.78
CA VAL A 4 4.25 8.31 10.30
C VAL A 4 4.14 8.36 8.79
N GLU A 5 3.63 9.46 8.25
CA GLU A 5 3.66 9.72 6.81
C GLU A 5 5.04 10.27 6.44
N LEU A 6 5.64 9.73 5.37
CA LEU A 6 6.96 10.10 4.90
C LEU A 6 6.84 10.87 3.58
N LYS A 7 7.67 11.90 3.40
CA LYS A 7 7.78 12.61 2.12
C LYS A 7 8.61 11.85 1.09
N GLU A 8 9.50 10.98 1.56
CA GLU A 8 10.38 10.18 0.73
C GLU A 8 10.84 8.93 1.49
N CYS A 9 11.31 7.93 0.75
CA CYS A 9 12.04 6.79 1.29
C CYS A 9 13.25 6.47 0.39
N ASN A 10 14.22 5.73 0.93
CA ASN A 10 15.31 5.21 0.13
C ASN A 10 14.80 4.03 -0.72
N THR A 11 14.62 4.24 -2.02
CA THR A 11 14.08 3.23 -2.94
C THR A 11 15.05 2.09 -3.20
N ALA A 12 16.35 2.29 -3.05
CA ALA A 12 17.35 1.24 -3.18
C ALA A 12 17.26 0.18 -2.07
N GLU A 13 16.61 0.50 -0.95
CA GLU A 13 16.34 -0.46 0.14
C GLU A 13 15.03 -1.23 -0.04
N ASP A 14 14.21 -0.89 -1.06
CA ASP A 14 12.96 -1.58 -1.36
C ASP A 14 13.26 -2.85 -2.19
N PRO A 15 13.13 -4.06 -1.63
CA PRO A 15 13.37 -5.29 -2.36
C PRO A 15 12.20 -5.71 -3.26
N VAL A 16 11.07 -4.99 -3.19
CA VAL A 16 9.83 -5.34 -3.90
C VAL A 16 9.72 -4.52 -5.18
N ARG A 17 9.95 -3.21 -5.10
CA ARG A 17 9.80 -2.26 -6.22
C ARG A 17 10.86 -1.14 -6.22
N PRO A 18 12.16 -1.45 -6.30
CA PRO A 18 13.21 -0.43 -6.30
C PRO A 18 13.14 0.51 -7.51
N GLU A 19 12.49 0.09 -8.59
CA GLU A 19 12.30 0.84 -9.84
C GLU A 19 11.38 2.06 -9.69
N LEU A 20 10.53 2.09 -8.64
CA LEU A 20 9.59 3.19 -8.41
C LEU A 20 10.22 4.28 -7.55
N ASP A 21 10.47 5.43 -8.16
CA ASP A 21 11.07 6.60 -7.51
C ASP A 21 10.12 7.29 -6.50
N ASN A 22 10.64 8.28 -5.76
CA ASN A 22 9.82 9.01 -4.80
C ASN A 22 8.74 9.87 -5.49
N ASN A 23 8.98 10.36 -6.71
CA ASN A 23 7.96 11.10 -7.47
C ASN A 23 6.74 10.22 -7.73
N PHE A 24 6.95 8.98 -8.20
CA PHE A 24 5.89 8.00 -8.36
C PHE A 24 5.19 7.74 -7.02
N ARG A 25 5.94 7.61 -5.92
CA ARG A 25 5.37 7.25 -4.61
C ARG A 25 4.55 8.35 -3.93
N THR A 26 4.74 9.61 -4.32
CA THR A 26 4.04 10.77 -3.74
C THR A 26 3.10 11.50 -4.70
N SER A 27 3.06 11.11 -5.98
CA SER A 27 2.17 11.72 -6.97
C SER A 27 0.75 11.18 -6.88
N TYR A 28 -0.22 11.95 -7.37
CA TYR A 28 -1.62 11.54 -7.53
C TYR A 28 -2.25 10.94 -6.27
N GLY A 29 -2.01 11.58 -5.13
CA GLY A 29 -2.54 11.18 -3.83
C GLY A 29 -1.89 9.94 -3.21
N ARG A 30 -0.88 9.34 -3.85
CA ARG A 30 -0.10 8.23 -3.27
C ARG A 30 0.66 8.69 -2.04
N ARG A 31 0.86 7.77 -1.10
CA ARG A 31 1.47 8.06 0.20
C ARG A 31 2.46 6.99 0.60
N ILE A 32 3.51 7.44 1.28
CA ILE A 32 4.49 6.58 1.92
C ILE A 32 4.22 6.62 3.42
N TYR A 33 4.02 5.46 4.05
CA TYR A 33 3.99 5.36 5.50
C TYR A 33 5.20 4.58 6.00
N GLY A 34 5.77 5.08 7.10
CA GLY A 34 6.79 4.40 7.88
C GLY A 34 6.24 4.00 9.24
N VAL A 35 6.70 2.87 9.78
CA VAL A 35 6.56 2.62 11.22
C VAL A 35 7.85 3.00 11.93
N LYS A 36 7.73 3.99 12.80
CA LYS A 36 8.79 4.47 13.67
C LYS A 36 8.80 3.69 14.98
N TYR A 37 9.97 3.17 15.35
CA TYR A 37 10.22 2.53 16.63
C TYR A 37 11.59 2.96 17.15
N LYS A 38 11.65 3.40 18.40
CA LYS A 38 12.88 3.92 19.04
C LYS A 38 13.64 4.98 18.21
N GLY A 39 12.90 5.84 17.49
CA GLY A 39 13.50 6.90 16.67
C GLY A 39 13.76 6.53 15.21
N GLU A 40 13.76 5.23 14.87
CA GLU A 40 14.11 4.74 13.53
C GLU A 40 12.90 4.23 12.74
N ILE A 41 12.94 4.35 11.42
CA ILE A 41 11.94 3.73 10.53
C ILE A 41 12.30 2.26 10.33
N HIS A 42 11.46 1.38 10.85
CA HIS A 42 11.68 -0.07 10.79
C HIS A 42 11.06 -0.72 9.56
N ALA A 43 9.97 -0.15 9.04
CA ALA A 43 9.24 -0.67 7.90
C ALA A 43 8.61 0.48 7.12
N VAL A 44 8.48 0.27 5.82
CA VAL A 44 7.90 1.22 4.87
C VAL A 44 6.82 0.51 4.07
N MET A 45 5.73 1.21 3.81
CA MET A 45 4.63 0.73 3.01
C MET A 45 4.09 1.88 2.17
N CYS A 46 3.94 1.66 0.87
CA CYS A 46 3.43 2.70 -0.03
C CYS A 46 2.03 2.34 -0.53
N PHE A 47 1.20 3.38 -0.63
CA PHE A 47 -0.19 3.31 -0.99
C PHE A 47 -0.50 4.11 -2.22
N ALA A 48 -1.36 3.57 -3.05
CA ALA A 48 -2.13 4.33 -4.02
C ALA A 48 -3.60 4.23 -3.64
N TYR A 49 -4.37 5.25 -3.99
CA TYR A 49 -5.81 5.24 -3.80
C TYR A 49 -6.48 5.18 -5.17
N THR A 50 -7.33 4.19 -5.36
CA THR A 50 -7.96 3.91 -6.66
C THR A 50 -9.46 3.63 -6.48
N ASN A 51 -10.20 3.62 -7.59
CA ASN A 51 -11.59 3.16 -7.64
C ASN A 51 -11.72 1.74 -8.23
N GLN A 52 -10.63 1.22 -8.81
CA GLN A 52 -10.54 -0.10 -9.44
C GLN A 52 -9.30 -0.84 -8.94
N ILE A 53 -9.30 -2.17 -9.06
CA ILE A 53 -8.17 -3.00 -8.61
C ILE A 53 -7.17 -3.10 -9.76
N PRO A 54 -5.96 -2.51 -9.64
CA PRO A 54 -4.95 -2.62 -10.67
C PRO A 54 -4.34 -4.02 -10.70
N LYS A 55 -3.94 -4.45 -11.90
CA LYS A 55 -3.27 -5.73 -12.18
C LYS A 55 -1.77 -5.58 -12.40
N ASN A 56 -1.29 -4.37 -12.65
CA ASN A 56 0.12 -4.05 -12.84
C ASN A 56 0.40 -2.59 -12.43
N VAL A 57 1.65 -2.16 -12.55
CA VAL A 57 2.09 -0.81 -12.17
C VAL A 57 1.50 0.25 -13.09
N ASP A 58 1.34 -0.04 -14.38
CA ASP A 58 0.77 0.91 -15.34
C ASP A 58 -0.71 1.21 -15.04
N GLU A 59 -1.49 0.19 -14.69
CA GLU A 59 -2.87 0.35 -14.23
C GLU A 59 -2.92 1.07 -12.88
N LEU A 60 -2.01 0.75 -11.95
CA LEU A 60 -1.89 1.47 -10.69
C LEU A 60 -1.66 2.96 -10.94
N ASP A 61 -0.81 3.29 -11.91
CA ASP A 61 -0.50 4.67 -12.28
C ASP A 61 -1.74 5.39 -12.80
N LYS A 62 -2.37 4.82 -13.83
CA LYS A 62 -3.57 5.36 -14.47
C LYS A 62 -4.74 5.49 -13.49
N PHE A 63 -5.02 4.46 -12.69
CA PHE A 63 -6.18 4.45 -11.79
C PHE A 63 -6.03 5.39 -10.61
N SER A 64 -4.81 5.59 -10.10
CA SER A 64 -4.58 6.58 -9.04
C SER A 64 -4.60 8.00 -9.58
N HIS A 65 -4.11 8.22 -10.80
CA HIS A 65 -4.28 9.50 -11.50
C HIS A 65 -5.76 9.86 -11.70
N ASP A 66 -6.55 8.94 -12.26
CA ASP A 66 -7.99 9.13 -12.47
C ASP A 66 -8.74 9.39 -11.16
N ALA A 67 -8.49 8.58 -10.11
CA ALA A 67 -9.09 8.78 -8.81
C ALA A 67 -8.72 10.13 -8.17
N PHE A 68 -7.48 10.60 -8.38
CA PHE A 68 -7.01 11.90 -7.91
C PHE A 68 -7.74 13.05 -8.63
N LEU A 69 -7.89 12.99 -9.95
CA LEU A 69 -8.63 14.00 -10.71
C LEU A 69 -10.10 14.07 -10.30
N GLN A 70 -10.74 12.92 -10.09
CA GLN A 70 -12.13 12.85 -9.63
C GLN A 70 -12.30 13.42 -8.20
N SER A 71 -11.26 13.37 -7.37
CA SER A 71 -11.32 13.88 -5.99
C SER A 71 -11.45 15.40 -5.90
N ALA A 72 -11.05 16.14 -6.94
CA ALA A 72 -11.22 17.59 -7.02
C ALA A 72 -12.70 18.00 -6.95
N MET A 73 -13.62 17.08 -7.26
CA MET A 73 -15.07 17.29 -7.19
C MET A 73 -15.72 16.63 -5.95
N ARG A 74 -14.95 15.99 -5.05
CA ARG A 74 -15.47 15.17 -3.93
C ARG A 74 -14.68 15.35 -2.62
N ASP A 75 -14.81 16.50 -1.96
CA ASP A 75 -14.24 16.79 -0.62
C ASP A 75 -12.77 16.35 -0.42
N GLN A 76 -11.98 16.31 -1.51
CA GLN A 76 -10.59 15.82 -1.53
C GLN A 76 -10.39 14.36 -1.07
N ASN A 77 -11.44 13.54 -1.05
CA ASN A 77 -11.33 12.11 -0.77
C ASN A 77 -10.91 11.36 -2.05
N VAL A 78 -9.65 10.93 -2.09
CA VAL A 78 -9.07 10.23 -3.25
C VAL A 78 -9.40 8.75 -3.18
N GLY A 79 -10.12 8.24 -4.17
CA GLY A 79 -10.40 6.81 -4.33
C GLY A 79 -11.28 6.18 -3.24
N GLN A 80 -11.58 4.89 -3.40
CA GLN A 80 -12.33 4.10 -2.40
C GLN A 80 -11.54 2.86 -1.92
N ILE A 81 -10.48 2.52 -2.65
CA ILE A 81 -9.65 1.35 -2.43
C ILE A 81 -8.23 1.83 -2.12
N ALA A 82 -7.68 1.39 -0.99
CA ALA A 82 -6.27 1.57 -0.69
C ALA A 82 -5.49 0.38 -1.27
N ILE A 83 -4.58 0.66 -2.23
CA ILE A 83 -3.71 -0.32 -2.86
C ILE A 83 -2.32 -0.24 -2.23
N ALA A 84 -1.95 -1.24 -1.43
CA ALA A 84 -0.59 -1.43 -0.95
C ALA A 84 0.25 -2.10 -2.05
N TYR A 85 1.06 -1.33 -2.77
CA TYR A 85 1.85 -1.83 -3.90
C TYR A 85 3.30 -2.16 -3.54
N THR A 86 3.77 -1.74 -2.36
CA THR A 86 5.05 -2.19 -1.80
C THR A 86 5.01 -2.14 -0.27
N VAL A 87 5.61 -3.16 0.35
CA VAL A 87 5.84 -3.25 1.79
C VAL A 87 7.19 -3.90 2.03
N TRP A 88 8.03 -3.27 2.83
CA TRP A 88 9.34 -3.82 3.19
C TRP A 88 9.77 -3.36 4.57
N SER A 89 10.77 -4.05 5.13
CA SER A 89 11.22 -3.78 6.49
C SER A 89 12.68 -4.13 6.67
N LYS A 90 13.40 -3.24 7.38
CA LYS A 90 14.80 -3.42 7.76
C LYS A 90 14.99 -4.40 8.92
N LYS A 91 13.91 -4.71 9.66
CA LYS A 91 13.96 -5.51 10.89
C LYS A 91 12.91 -6.61 10.83
N LYS A 92 13.29 -7.82 11.23
CA LYS A 92 12.35 -8.96 11.33
C LYS A 92 11.12 -8.55 12.16
N GLY A 93 9.93 -8.81 11.61
CA GLY A 93 8.65 -8.46 12.24
C GLY A 93 8.13 -7.05 11.93
N GLY A 94 8.93 -6.14 11.35
CA GLY A 94 8.47 -4.79 11.02
C GLY A 94 7.38 -4.78 9.93
N GLY A 95 7.45 -5.70 8.96
CA GLY A 95 6.40 -5.87 7.93
C GLY A 95 5.02 -6.18 8.53
N LYS A 96 4.96 -7.08 9.52
CA LYS A 96 3.71 -7.40 10.25
C LYS A 96 3.21 -6.19 11.06
N LEU A 97 4.14 -5.44 11.66
CA LEU A 97 3.81 -4.27 12.46
C LEU A 97 3.20 -3.15 11.60
N ILE A 98 3.79 -2.84 10.43
CA ILE A 98 3.26 -1.80 9.55
C ILE A 98 1.90 -2.15 8.95
N VAL A 99 1.68 -3.41 8.57
CA VAL A 99 0.35 -3.89 8.17
C VAL A 99 -0.64 -3.59 9.30
N LYS A 100 -0.36 -4.01 10.54
CA LYS A 100 -1.25 -3.78 11.69
C LYS A 100 -1.56 -2.31 11.93
N GLU A 101 -0.57 -1.42 11.90
CA GLU A 101 -0.79 0.01 12.18
C GLU A 101 -1.55 0.72 11.05
N VAL A 102 -1.25 0.40 9.78
CA VAL A 102 -2.02 0.94 8.64
C VAL A 102 -3.47 0.49 8.70
N PHE A 103 -3.71 -0.77 9.05
CA PHE A 103 -5.06 -1.30 9.17
C PHE A 103 -5.93 -0.49 10.14
N LYS A 104 -5.37 -0.06 11.28
CA LYS A 104 -6.07 0.81 12.23
C LYS A 104 -6.45 2.14 11.58
N LYS A 105 -5.53 2.74 10.81
CA LYS A 105 -5.78 4.00 10.11
C LYS A 105 -6.89 3.87 9.07
N ILE A 106 -6.89 2.78 8.29
CA ILE A 106 -7.93 2.52 7.28
C ILE A 106 -9.29 2.28 7.93
N LYS A 107 -9.36 1.56 9.06
CA LYS A 107 -10.61 1.35 9.81
C LYS A 107 -11.26 2.66 10.27
N ILE A 108 -10.47 3.68 10.60
CA ILE A 108 -10.96 4.99 11.03
C ILE A 108 -11.37 5.86 9.82
N SER A 109 -10.90 5.53 8.61
CA SER A 109 -11.27 6.27 7.41
C SER A 109 -12.70 5.94 6.99
N ASN A 110 -13.51 6.99 6.81
CA ASN A 110 -14.91 6.83 6.41
C ASN A 110 -15.07 6.50 4.92
N HIS A 111 -14.16 6.96 4.06
CA HIS A 111 -14.27 6.78 2.59
C HIS A 111 -13.53 5.55 2.05
N LEU A 112 -12.53 5.03 2.78
CA LEU A 112 -11.81 3.83 2.36
C LEU A 112 -12.56 2.58 2.83
N ASN A 113 -12.97 1.76 1.87
CA ASN A 113 -13.78 0.58 2.14
C ASN A 113 -13.01 -0.73 1.98
N ARG A 114 -11.86 -0.68 1.28
CA ARG A 114 -11.09 -1.87 0.92
C ARG A 114 -9.59 -1.60 1.05
N LEU A 115 -8.87 -2.60 1.57
CA LEU A 115 -7.41 -2.65 1.57
C LEU A 115 -6.99 -3.83 0.70
N ILE A 116 -6.38 -3.53 -0.43
CA ILE A 116 -5.94 -4.51 -1.41
C ILE A 116 -4.45 -4.32 -1.67
N THR A 117 -3.77 -5.39 -2.06
CA THR A 117 -2.34 -5.36 -2.36
C THR A 117 -2.11 -5.51 -3.86
N LEU A 118 -0.98 -5.00 -4.36
CA LEU A 118 -0.45 -5.31 -5.69
C LEU A 118 0.94 -5.93 -5.51
N SER A 119 0.95 -7.22 -5.19
CA SER A 119 2.15 -7.92 -4.76
C SER A 119 2.80 -8.69 -5.91
N PRO A 120 4.13 -8.88 -5.90
CA PRO A 120 4.79 -9.68 -6.92
C PRO A 120 4.33 -11.14 -6.84
N LEU A 121 4.35 -11.84 -7.98
CA LEU A 121 3.94 -13.24 -8.10
C LEU A 121 4.99 -14.18 -7.52
N THR A 122 5.18 -14.15 -6.20
CA THR A 122 6.14 -14.97 -5.45
C THR A 122 5.48 -15.71 -4.30
N GLU A 123 5.97 -16.91 -3.99
CA GLU A 123 5.52 -17.67 -2.82
C GLU A 123 5.73 -16.91 -1.51
N MET A 124 6.80 -16.11 -1.42
CA MET A 124 7.09 -15.26 -0.26
C MET A 124 5.96 -14.27 -0.01
N ALA A 125 5.48 -13.58 -1.05
CA ALA A 125 4.35 -12.66 -0.93
C ALA A 125 3.07 -13.40 -0.55
N THR A 126 2.79 -14.55 -1.18
CA THR A 126 1.60 -15.37 -0.89
C THR A 126 1.57 -15.82 0.56
N GLN A 127 2.70 -16.31 1.08
CA GLN A 127 2.81 -16.72 2.48
C GLN A 127 2.71 -15.52 3.42
N PHE A 128 3.37 -14.41 3.10
CA PHE A 128 3.32 -13.20 3.92
C PHE A 128 1.89 -12.70 4.08
N HIS A 129 1.15 -12.54 2.98
CA HIS A 129 -0.21 -12.00 3.03
C HIS A 129 -1.19 -12.98 3.71
N SER A 130 -1.12 -14.27 3.36
CA SER A 130 -1.96 -15.31 4.00
C SER A 130 -1.73 -15.39 5.51
N LYS A 131 -0.47 -15.38 5.98
CA LYS A 131 -0.13 -15.38 7.42
C LYS A 131 -0.60 -14.13 8.16
N ASN A 132 -0.83 -13.03 7.43
CA ASN A 132 -1.36 -11.77 7.99
C ASN A 132 -2.88 -11.62 7.78
N GLY A 133 -3.58 -12.68 7.36
CA GLY A 133 -5.05 -12.70 7.27
C GLY A 133 -5.63 -12.08 6.01
N ALA A 134 -4.81 -11.86 4.97
CA ALA A 134 -5.32 -11.47 3.65
C ALA A 134 -5.83 -12.71 2.89
N LYS A 135 -6.85 -12.53 2.05
CA LYS A 135 -7.34 -13.55 1.13
C LYS A 135 -6.86 -13.24 -0.28
N LEU A 136 -6.42 -14.26 -1.01
CA LEU A 136 -6.10 -14.11 -2.44
C LEU A 136 -7.38 -13.73 -3.20
N LEU A 137 -7.31 -12.67 -3.98
CA LEU A 137 -8.43 -12.14 -4.76
C LEU A 137 -8.29 -12.48 -6.24
N GLN A 138 -7.11 -12.22 -6.83
CA GLN A 138 -6.81 -12.57 -8.21
C GLN A 138 -5.30 -12.75 -8.41
N ILE A 139 -4.94 -13.55 -9.41
CA ILE A 139 -3.59 -13.69 -9.94
C ILE A 139 -3.58 -13.04 -11.33
N ASN A 140 -2.56 -12.23 -11.59
CA ASN A 140 -2.32 -11.54 -12.86
C ASN A 140 -1.02 -12.07 -13.48
N ASP A 141 -0.61 -11.52 -14.61
CA ASP A 141 0.56 -12.00 -15.36
C ASP A 141 1.86 -11.92 -14.53
N GLU A 142 2.09 -10.79 -13.85
CA GLU A 142 3.31 -10.55 -13.05
C GLU A 142 3.03 -10.26 -11.57
N THR A 143 1.75 -10.14 -11.20
CA THR A 143 1.34 -9.73 -9.85
C THR A 143 0.21 -10.60 -9.32
N GLN A 144 -0.10 -10.42 -8.05
CA GLN A 144 -1.25 -11.04 -7.38
C GLN A 144 -1.83 -10.03 -6.40
N ASN A 145 -3.16 -10.00 -6.32
CA ASN A 145 -3.86 -9.13 -5.39
C ASN A 145 -4.40 -9.94 -4.22
N PHE A 146 -4.07 -9.49 -3.01
CA PHE A 146 -4.69 -9.96 -1.77
C PHE A 146 -5.57 -8.87 -1.19
N GLU A 147 -6.73 -9.26 -0.67
CA GLU A 147 -7.63 -8.39 0.06
C GLU A 147 -7.58 -8.68 1.55
N TYR A 148 -7.47 -7.61 2.30
CA TYR A 148 -7.46 -7.58 3.74
C TYR A 148 -8.85 -7.18 4.23
N GLN A 149 -9.52 -8.05 5.00
CA GLN A 149 -10.86 -7.75 5.50
C GLN A 149 -10.82 -6.63 6.55
N VAL A 150 -11.33 -5.46 6.18
CA VAL A 150 -11.54 -4.33 7.09
C VAL A 150 -12.90 -4.52 7.74
N LEU A 151 -12.95 -5.22 8.88
CA LEU A 151 -14.15 -5.24 9.73
C LEU A 151 -14.33 -3.83 10.30
N LYS A 152 -15.34 -3.09 9.79
CA LYS A 152 -15.81 -1.83 10.37
C LYS A 152 -16.63 -2.11 11.62
#